data_AF-A0A162Z2V7-F1
#
_entry.id   AF-A0A162Z2V7-F1
#
_cell.length_a   1.000
_cell.length_b   1.000
_cell.length_c   1.000
_cell.angle_alpha   90.00
_cell.angle_beta   90.00
_cell.angle_gamma   90.00
#
_symmetry.space_group_name_H-M   'P 1'
#
loop_
_entity.id
_entity.type
_entity.pdbx_description
1 polymer ?
#
loop_
_entity_poly.entity_id
_entity_poly.type
_entity_poly.pdbx_seq_one_letter_code
_entity_poly.pdbx_strand_id
1 'polypeptide(L)'
;MQKVKVSNQCEEKSKSKVTFCSATTHILNVSKHGMRLLDTININYKDSIRKIELCEGDLTRLSNAESFDLLVISAFPNDYIPTPTSLIGSLYSRGLNVSLLSKVKEIDLRKIFSCWLSIKINPNDYSGIQFNRILCFEPLVKNLSPPELVGDIFQSLLPMTEQYKIRSIAMPILATGDAMFPIQKMLSVILESSINWLKLGLDLDTIKIVAYNEQQAKTAKLIFNDYKEKEQLKHTHKIKRDFKYDYFISYSHKNSDEAKILLDSLLKKSSSTKVFFDKNSLKAGHAWQQELFEALDDCKQIFTLLSPEYLDSKVCKEEYHIAYYRQRESDLNIMLPVYLYSANLPTYMKMIQYHDCREGATDKLFDLVNNHI
;
A
#
# COMPACT_ATOMS: atom_id res chain seq x y z
N MET A 1 55.06 53.42 -29.60
CA MET A 1 54.78 51.97 -29.45
C MET A 1 54.58 51.66 -27.97
N GLN A 2 53.46 50.99 -27.68
CA GLN A 2 53.13 50.18 -26.50
C GLN A 2 53.51 50.67 -25.09
N LYS A 3 52.47 50.88 -24.27
CA LYS A 3 52.32 50.18 -22.98
C LYS A 3 50.83 50.10 -22.63
N VAL A 4 50.35 48.86 -22.53
CA VAL A 4 49.00 48.48 -22.12
C VAL A 4 48.79 48.86 -20.66
N LYS A 5 47.70 49.58 -20.38
CA LYS A 5 47.21 49.89 -19.03
C LYS A 5 45.76 49.39 -18.98
N VAL A 6 45.53 48.28 -18.29
CA VAL A 6 44.17 47.85 -17.92
C VAL A 6 43.90 48.47 -16.55
N SER A 7 42.98 49.42 -16.50
CA SER A 7 42.49 50.04 -15.27
C SER A 7 41.04 49.65 -15.05
N ASN A 8 40.77 49.13 -13.85
CA ASN A 8 39.46 48.88 -13.28
C ASN A 8 38.53 50.09 -13.42
N GLN A 9 37.28 49.85 -13.81
CA GLN A 9 36.16 50.75 -13.55
C GLN A 9 35.15 50.05 -12.64
N CYS A 10 34.85 50.74 -11.53
CA CYS A 10 33.71 50.51 -10.65
C CYS A 10 32.45 51.17 -11.21
N GLU A 11 31.30 50.61 -10.81
CA GLU A 11 29.93 51.19 -10.78
C GLU A 11 29.26 51.42 -12.15
N GLU A 12 27.99 51.06 -12.38
CA GLU A 12 26.81 51.34 -11.56
C GLU A 12 25.74 50.22 -11.56
N LYS A 13 24.99 50.18 -10.46
CA LYS A 13 23.81 49.37 -10.20
C LYS A 13 22.64 49.79 -11.13
N SER A 14 22.08 48.85 -11.90
CA SER A 14 20.74 49.01 -12.46
C SER A 14 19.71 48.26 -11.59
N LYS A 15 18.79 49.03 -11.02
CA LYS A 15 17.61 48.55 -10.29
C LYS A 15 16.55 48.14 -11.31
N SER A 16 16.39 46.86 -11.59
CA SER A 16 15.17 46.35 -12.23
C SER A 16 14.10 46.15 -11.15
N LYS A 17 13.23 47.16 -10.99
CA LYS A 17 11.93 47.00 -10.34
C LYS A 17 11.11 46.02 -11.17
N VAL A 18 11.05 44.76 -10.76
CA VAL A 18 10.00 43.85 -11.20
C VAL A 18 8.73 44.24 -10.44
N THR A 19 7.86 44.98 -11.13
CA THR A 19 6.53 45.29 -10.64
C THR A 19 5.70 44.01 -10.73
N PHE A 20 5.49 43.34 -9.61
CA PHE A 20 4.51 42.26 -9.51
C PHE A 20 3.12 42.86 -9.73
N CYS A 21 2.53 42.57 -10.89
CA CYS A 21 1.12 42.82 -11.14
C CYS A 21 0.31 41.96 -10.16
N SER A 22 -0.67 42.55 -9.47
CA SER A 22 -1.57 41.83 -8.57
C SER A 22 -2.49 40.93 -9.39
N ALA A 23 -1.98 39.77 -9.79
CA ALA A 23 -2.79 38.69 -10.33
C ALA A 23 -3.64 38.16 -9.18
N THR A 24 -4.94 38.20 -9.39
CA THR A 24 -6.04 37.65 -8.59
C THR A 24 -5.57 36.51 -7.68
N THR A 25 -5.56 36.78 -6.37
CA THR A 25 -5.35 35.76 -5.34
C THR A 25 -6.48 34.73 -5.45
N HIS A 26 -6.30 33.70 -6.27
CA HIS A 26 -6.87 32.41 -5.93
C HIS A 26 -6.23 32.06 -4.60
N ILE A 27 -7.01 32.17 -3.52
CA ILE A 27 -6.61 31.70 -2.20
C ILE A 27 -6.28 30.23 -2.39
N LEU A 28 -5.00 29.90 -2.53
CA LEU A 28 -4.53 28.53 -2.39
C LEU A 28 -4.98 28.14 -0.97
N ASN A 29 -5.95 27.25 -0.89
CA ASN A 29 -6.47 26.71 0.36
C ASN A 29 -5.38 25.85 1.00
N VAL A 30 -4.41 26.53 1.61
CA VAL A 30 -3.30 25.98 2.40
C VAL A 30 -3.84 25.77 3.81
N SER A 31 -3.79 24.54 4.34
CA SER A 31 -4.15 24.32 5.75
C SER A 31 -3.21 25.10 6.67
N LYS A 32 -3.82 25.77 7.66
CA LYS A 32 -3.11 26.67 8.58
C LYS A 32 -2.86 26.05 9.95
N HIS A 33 -3.32 24.82 10.17
CA HIS A 33 -3.25 24.12 11.46
C HIS A 33 -2.49 22.80 11.34
N GLY A 34 -2.18 22.19 12.49
CA GLY A 34 -1.71 20.81 12.58
C GLY A 34 -2.76 19.81 12.11
N MET A 35 -2.84 18.66 12.75
CA MET A 35 -3.69 17.54 12.35
C MET A 35 -4.96 17.43 13.20
N ARG A 36 -6.11 17.69 12.58
CA ARG A 36 -7.43 17.51 13.20
C ARG A 36 -8.05 16.19 12.75
N LEU A 37 -8.43 15.34 13.70
CA LEU A 37 -9.18 14.11 13.44
C LEU A 37 -10.58 14.44 12.88
N LEU A 38 -10.97 13.75 11.81
CA LEU A 38 -12.29 13.87 11.18
C LEU A 38 -13.16 12.65 11.42
N ASP A 39 -12.57 11.45 11.31
CA ASP A 39 -13.24 10.19 11.59
C ASP A 39 -12.24 9.03 11.78
N THR A 40 -12.73 7.89 12.26
CA THR A 40 -11.96 6.67 12.54
C THR A 40 -12.71 5.41 12.07
N ILE A 41 -11.97 4.49 11.45
CA ILE A 41 -12.35 3.09 11.26
C ILE A 41 -11.57 2.25 12.27
N ASN A 42 -12.27 1.46 13.07
CA ASN A 42 -11.67 0.52 14.00
C ASN A 42 -11.56 -0.86 13.33
N ILE A 43 -10.36 -1.42 13.36
CA ILE A 43 -10.04 -2.76 12.85
C ILE A 43 -9.73 -3.65 14.05
N ASN A 44 -10.60 -4.63 14.28
CA ASN A 44 -10.36 -5.62 15.32
C ASN A 44 -9.34 -6.64 14.80
N TYR A 45 -8.29 -6.87 15.59
CA TYR A 45 -7.27 -7.88 15.34
C TYR A 45 -6.96 -8.58 16.66
N LYS A 46 -7.37 -9.85 16.78
CA LYS A 46 -7.33 -10.61 18.05
C LYS A 46 -7.99 -9.79 19.17
N ASP A 47 -7.29 -9.59 20.29
CA ASP A 47 -7.74 -8.83 21.45
C ASP A 47 -7.39 -7.33 21.38
N SER A 48 -6.94 -6.83 20.22
CA SER A 48 -6.53 -5.45 20.01
C SER A 48 -7.39 -4.71 18.98
N ILE A 49 -7.53 -3.40 19.16
CA ILE A 49 -8.18 -2.52 18.20
C ILE A 49 -7.12 -1.65 17.55
N ARG A 50 -6.99 -1.78 16.23
CA ARG A 50 -6.14 -0.94 15.37
C ARG A 50 -6.99 0.13 14.70
N LYS A 51 -6.41 1.27 14.39
CA LYS A 51 -7.16 2.44 13.91
C LYS A 51 -6.67 2.90 12.54
N ILE A 52 -7.64 3.21 11.68
CA ILE A 52 -7.40 4.04 10.49
C ILE A 52 -8.10 5.36 10.76
N GLU A 53 -7.35 6.45 10.79
CA GLU A 53 -7.82 7.79 11.11
C GLU A 53 -7.79 8.67 9.87
N LEU A 54 -8.93 9.25 9.52
CA LEU A 54 -8.98 10.35 8.55
C LEU A 54 -8.79 11.66 9.30
N CYS A 55 -7.80 12.44 8.87
CA CYS A 55 -7.51 13.75 9.45
C CYS A 55 -7.51 14.84 8.37
N GLU A 56 -7.61 16.09 8.81
CA GLU A 56 -7.34 17.28 8.00
C GLU A 56 -6.17 18.05 8.62
N GLY A 57 -5.21 18.48 7.82
CA GLY A 57 -4.07 19.21 8.37
C GLY A 57 -2.83 19.33 7.50
N ASP A 58 -1.84 20.05 8.04
CA ASP A 58 -0.49 20.11 7.51
C ASP A 58 0.44 19.21 8.33
N LEU A 59 0.98 18.18 7.67
CA LEU A 59 1.92 17.18 8.24
C LEU A 59 3.29 17.78 8.65
N THR A 60 3.49 19.09 8.46
CA THR A 60 4.69 19.84 8.86
C THR A 60 4.42 20.91 9.94
N ARG A 61 3.24 20.87 10.56
CA ARG A 61 2.77 21.80 11.61
C ARG A 61 2.27 21.06 12.85
N LEU A 62 2.92 19.98 13.21
CA LEU A 62 2.47 19.07 14.26
C LEU A 62 2.89 19.55 15.65
N SER A 63 1.99 19.39 16.61
CA SER A 63 2.24 19.45 18.05
C SER A 63 2.67 18.08 18.60
N ASN A 64 3.24 18.05 19.79
CA ASN A 64 3.70 16.80 20.43
C ASN A 64 2.56 15.77 20.59
N ALA A 65 1.32 16.21 20.79
CA ALA A 65 0.16 15.31 20.91
C ALA A 65 -0.20 14.63 19.57
N GLU A 66 0.24 15.20 18.45
CA GLU A 66 -0.05 14.73 17.11
C GLU A 66 1.07 13.83 16.54
N SER A 67 2.08 13.50 17.36
CA SER A 67 3.24 12.70 16.94
C SER A 67 2.86 11.32 16.40
N PHE A 68 3.75 10.77 15.56
CA PHE A 68 3.68 9.41 15.02
C PHE A 68 5.08 8.96 14.60
N ASP A 69 5.30 7.66 14.40
CA ASP A 69 6.66 7.14 14.21
C ASP A 69 7.23 7.41 12.82
N LEU A 70 6.40 7.24 11.78
CA LEU A 70 6.82 7.24 10.38
C LEU A 70 5.91 8.07 9.48
N LEU A 71 6.50 9.03 8.76
CA LEU A 71 5.82 9.76 7.69
C LEU A 71 5.96 9.00 6.37
N VAL A 72 4.86 8.69 5.70
CA VAL A 72 4.88 8.19 4.32
C VAL A 72 4.70 9.35 3.35
N ILE A 73 5.58 9.47 2.36
CA ILE A 73 5.49 10.47 1.28
C ILE A 73 5.52 9.78 -0.09
N SER A 74 5.12 10.48 -1.14
CA SER A 74 5.28 10.02 -2.53
C SER A 74 6.22 10.93 -3.31
N ALA A 75 7.08 10.38 -4.16
CA ALA A 75 7.98 11.13 -5.04
C ALA A 75 8.06 10.49 -6.43
N PHE A 76 8.42 11.29 -7.44
CA PHE A 76 8.83 10.76 -8.74
C PHE A 76 10.23 10.14 -8.61
N PRO A 77 10.59 9.17 -9.48
CA PRO A 77 11.90 8.52 -9.45
C PRO A 77 13.07 9.48 -9.43
N ASN A 78 13.81 9.49 -8.31
CA ASN A 78 14.95 10.36 -8.04
C ASN A 78 14.68 11.88 -8.16
N ASP A 79 13.41 12.30 -8.11
CA ASP A 79 13.04 13.72 -8.13
C ASP A 79 12.42 14.10 -6.79
N TYR A 80 13.18 14.91 -6.05
CA TYR A 80 12.82 15.45 -4.74
C TYR A 80 12.93 16.97 -4.74
N ILE A 81 12.78 17.60 -5.90
CA ILE A 81 12.87 19.06 -6.01
C ILE A 81 11.75 19.69 -5.16
N PRO A 82 12.07 20.56 -4.19
CA PRO A 82 11.07 21.26 -3.41
C PRO A 82 10.18 22.14 -4.30
N THR A 83 8.88 21.86 -4.34
CA THR A 83 7.87 22.72 -5.01
C THR A 83 6.95 23.36 -3.98
N PRO A 84 6.41 24.58 -4.21
CA PRO A 84 5.51 25.23 -3.26
C PRO A 84 4.22 24.46 -2.95
N THR A 85 3.84 23.52 -3.80
CA THR A 85 2.60 22.72 -3.73
C THR A 85 2.81 21.31 -3.17
N SER A 86 4.06 20.86 -3.00
CA SER A 86 4.35 19.52 -2.52
C SER A 86 4.61 19.47 -1.02
N LEU A 87 4.34 18.29 -0.44
CA LEU A 87 4.78 17.97 0.91
C LEU A 87 6.31 18.02 1.02
N ILE A 88 7.05 17.62 -0.02
CA ILE A 88 8.52 17.75 -0.05
C ILE A 88 8.95 19.21 0.10
N GLY A 89 8.28 20.14 -0.58
CA GLY A 89 8.53 21.58 -0.39
C GLY A 89 8.19 22.08 1.01
N SER A 90 7.08 21.59 1.58
CA SER A 90 6.69 21.92 2.95
C SER A 90 7.73 21.42 3.97
N LEU A 91 8.22 20.19 3.83
CA LEU A 91 9.30 19.63 4.66
C LEU A 91 10.60 20.43 4.51
N TYR A 92 10.96 20.81 3.29
CA TYR A 92 12.12 21.63 3.01
C TYR A 92 12.03 23.01 3.69
N SER A 93 10.84 23.63 3.72
CA SER A 93 10.62 24.90 4.43
C SER A 93 10.80 24.79 5.95
N ARG A 94 10.72 23.57 6.50
CA ARG A 94 11.04 23.25 7.90
C ARG A 94 12.49 22.85 8.13
N GLY A 95 13.33 22.87 7.08
CA GLY A 95 14.73 22.47 7.13
C GLY A 95 14.98 20.99 6.87
N LEU A 96 13.94 20.17 6.68
CA LEU A 96 14.08 18.74 6.44
C LEU A 96 14.18 18.45 4.94
N ASN A 97 15.40 18.18 4.46
CA ASN A 97 15.70 18.01 3.03
C ASN A 97 15.61 16.54 2.59
N VAL A 98 14.52 16.20 1.88
CA VAL A 98 14.28 14.84 1.35
C VAL A 98 15.33 14.41 0.33
N SER A 99 15.87 15.33 -0.48
CA SER A 99 16.94 15.04 -1.44
C SER A 99 18.26 14.65 -0.75
N LEU A 100 18.53 15.18 0.45
CA LEU A 100 19.67 14.73 1.25
C LEU A 100 19.41 13.36 1.88
N LEU A 101 18.23 13.15 2.46
CA LEU A 101 17.83 11.86 3.02
C LEU A 101 17.88 10.73 1.98
N SER A 102 17.50 11.02 0.74
CA SER A 102 17.52 10.03 -0.34
C SER A 102 18.95 9.63 -0.77
N LYS A 103 19.99 10.40 -0.42
CA LYS A 103 21.39 10.01 -0.64
C LYS A 103 21.93 9.10 0.47
N VAL A 104 21.33 9.16 1.65
CA VAL A 104 21.71 8.38 2.85
C VAL A 104 20.52 7.56 3.36
N LYS A 105 19.89 6.80 2.47
CA LYS A 105 18.80 5.89 2.81
C LYS A 105 19.30 4.82 3.78
N GLU A 106 18.52 4.49 4.80
CA GLU A 106 18.83 3.37 5.68
C GLU A 106 18.47 2.03 5.01
N ILE A 107 17.35 2.00 4.27
CA ILE A 107 16.96 0.85 3.45
C ILE A 107 16.46 1.35 2.09
N ASP A 108 16.91 0.74 1.00
CA ASP A 108 16.39 0.98 -0.35
C ASP A 108 15.69 -0.28 -0.89
N LEU A 109 14.35 -0.27 -0.86
CA LEU A 109 13.50 -1.34 -1.36
C LEU A 109 12.84 -0.97 -2.68
N ARG A 110 13.24 0.11 -3.36
CA ARG A 110 12.54 0.64 -4.54
C ARG A 110 12.38 -0.37 -5.67
N LYS A 111 13.33 -1.30 -5.80
CA LYS A 111 13.29 -2.37 -6.81
C LYS A 111 12.25 -3.45 -6.53
N ILE A 112 11.90 -3.67 -5.26
CA ILE A 112 11.05 -4.79 -4.84
C ILE A 112 9.71 -4.35 -4.27
N PHE A 113 9.67 -3.21 -3.59
CA PHE A 113 8.50 -2.65 -2.92
C PHE A 113 8.34 -1.14 -3.13
N SER A 114 8.88 -0.59 -4.23
CA SER A 114 8.64 0.81 -4.63
C SER A 114 8.94 1.85 -3.53
N CYS A 115 9.68 1.51 -2.48
CA CYS A 115 9.85 2.35 -1.29
C CYS A 115 11.31 2.42 -0.84
N TRP A 116 11.68 3.50 -0.18
CA TRP A 116 12.89 3.56 0.62
C TRP A 116 12.64 4.20 1.99
N LEU A 117 13.42 3.79 2.99
CA LEU A 117 13.35 4.26 4.36
C LEU A 117 14.52 5.22 4.65
N SER A 118 14.22 6.39 5.21
CA SER A 118 15.25 7.33 5.67
C SER A 118 15.98 6.78 6.89
N ILE A 119 17.17 7.32 7.17
CA ILE A 119 17.76 7.28 8.51
C ILE A 119 16.82 7.89 9.57
N LYS A 120 17.11 7.66 10.85
CA LYS A 120 16.37 8.28 11.95
C LYS A 120 16.53 9.80 11.91
N ILE A 121 15.40 10.50 12.00
CA ILE A 121 15.24 11.94 12.12
C ILE A 121 15.02 12.24 13.60
N ASN A 122 15.67 13.28 14.11
CA ASN A 122 15.40 13.82 15.44
C ASN A 122 14.38 14.96 15.31
N PRO A 123 13.14 14.80 15.79
CA PRO A 123 12.08 15.81 15.63
C PRO A 123 12.45 17.17 16.25
N ASN A 124 13.27 17.18 17.31
CA ASN A 124 13.68 18.40 17.99
C ASN A 124 14.54 19.34 17.11
N ASP A 125 15.11 18.83 16.02
CA ASP A 125 15.92 19.62 15.10
C ASP A 125 15.06 20.46 14.14
N TYR A 126 13.74 20.20 14.07
CA TYR A 126 12.84 20.78 13.07
C TYR A 126 11.50 21.23 13.66
N SER A 127 11.20 22.52 13.54
CA SER A 127 9.91 23.07 14.00
C SER A 127 8.72 22.44 13.28
N GLY A 128 7.77 21.89 14.03
CA GLY A 128 6.52 21.33 13.49
C GLY A 128 6.64 19.90 12.97
N ILE A 129 7.81 19.28 13.10
CA ILE A 129 8.04 17.86 12.80
C ILE A 129 7.90 17.08 14.10
N GLN A 130 7.09 16.01 14.07
CA GLN A 130 6.78 15.18 15.23
C GLN A 130 6.81 13.69 14.85
N PHE A 131 7.74 13.34 13.96
CA PHE A 131 7.96 11.99 13.48
C PHE A 131 9.44 11.70 13.28
N ASN A 132 9.80 10.42 13.34
CA ASN A 132 11.19 10.01 13.51
C ASN A 132 11.81 9.45 12.23
N ARG A 133 10.99 9.16 11.20
CA ARG A 133 11.46 8.58 9.93
C ARG A 133 10.54 8.98 8.78
N ILE A 134 11.07 8.88 7.55
CA ILE A 134 10.32 8.97 6.31
C ILE A 134 10.39 7.63 5.56
N LEU A 135 9.25 7.13 5.12
CA LEU A 135 9.15 6.11 4.08
C LEU A 135 8.69 6.81 2.80
N CYS A 136 9.53 6.81 1.77
CA CYS A 136 9.20 7.42 0.50
C CYS A 136 8.75 6.36 -0.49
N PHE A 137 7.49 6.42 -0.88
CA PHE A 137 6.91 5.68 -1.99
C PHE A 137 7.34 6.32 -3.32
N GLU A 138 8.25 5.63 -3.99
CA GLU A 138 8.90 6.03 -5.24
C GLU A 138 8.95 4.84 -6.22
N PRO A 139 7.83 4.55 -6.90
CA PRO A 139 7.77 3.54 -7.96
C PRO A 139 8.75 3.77 -9.09
N LEU A 140 9.66 2.82 -9.35
CA LEU A 140 10.57 2.87 -10.49
C LEU A 140 9.96 2.32 -11.79
N VAL A 141 8.90 1.53 -11.67
CA VAL A 141 8.28 0.82 -12.79
C VAL A 141 7.36 1.77 -13.55
N LYS A 142 7.68 2.05 -14.82
CA LYS A 142 6.91 3.00 -15.65
C LYS A 142 5.56 2.47 -16.15
N ASN A 143 5.38 1.14 -16.13
CA ASN A 143 4.23 0.47 -16.73
C ASN A 143 3.06 0.28 -15.76
N LEU A 144 3.28 0.53 -14.47
CA LEU A 144 2.25 0.40 -13.43
C LEU A 144 1.98 1.78 -12.84
N SER A 145 0.71 2.06 -12.59
CA SER A 145 0.29 3.29 -11.95
C SER A 145 0.47 3.23 -10.42
N PRO A 146 0.71 4.36 -9.74
CA PRO A 146 0.83 4.40 -8.28
C PRO A 146 -0.27 3.66 -7.51
N PRO A 147 -1.57 3.73 -7.89
CA PRO A 147 -2.60 2.92 -7.25
C PRO A 147 -2.32 1.41 -7.25
N GLU A 148 -1.76 0.85 -8.33
CA GLU A 148 -1.43 -0.59 -8.44
C GLU A 148 -0.24 -1.00 -7.55
N LEU A 149 0.45 -0.02 -6.98
CA LEU A 149 1.67 -0.20 -6.19
C LEU A 149 1.50 0.21 -4.72
N VAL A 150 0.32 0.67 -4.30
CA VAL A 150 0.05 1.05 -2.89
C VAL A 150 0.31 -0.12 -1.93
N GLY A 151 0.01 -1.36 -2.32
CA GLY A 151 0.31 -2.55 -1.53
C GLY A 151 1.79 -2.68 -1.16
N ASP A 152 2.70 -2.14 -1.98
CA ASP A 152 4.13 -2.20 -1.73
C ASP A 152 4.53 -1.39 -0.49
N ILE A 153 3.79 -0.32 -0.16
CA ILE A 153 4.00 0.48 1.05
C ILE A 153 3.89 -0.43 2.27
N PHE A 154 2.79 -1.17 2.36
CA PHE A 154 2.52 -2.06 3.50
C PHE A 154 3.43 -3.29 3.52
N GLN A 155 3.75 -3.86 2.35
CA GLN A 155 4.73 -4.94 2.26
C GLN A 155 6.11 -4.50 2.76
N SER A 156 6.52 -3.28 2.44
CA SER A 156 7.79 -2.72 2.92
C SER A 156 7.82 -2.52 4.44
N LEU A 157 6.66 -2.30 5.07
CA LEU A 157 6.55 -2.07 6.52
C LEU A 157 6.69 -3.34 7.35
N LEU A 158 6.44 -4.53 6.79
CA LEU A 158 6.47 -5.81 7.53
C LEU A 158 7.75 -6.02 8.36
N PRO A 159 8.97 -5.90 7.82
CA PRO A 159 10.18 -6.01 8.63
C PRO A 159 10.43 -4.77 9.51
N MET A 160 9.86 -3.62 9.15
CA MET A 160 10.16 -2.33 9.77
C MET A 160 9.41 -2.10 11.09
N THR A 161 8.20 -2.63 11.23
CA THR A 161 7.40 -2.47 12.46
C THR A 161 8.12 -3.06 13.67
N GLU A 162 8.75 -4.22 13.52
CA GLU A 162 9.53 -4.85 14.58
C GLU A 162 10.92 -4.20 14.73
N GLN A 163 11.69 -4.12 13.63
CA GLN A 163 13.08 -3.66 13.66
C GLN A 163 13.22 -2.21 14.16
N TYR A 164 12.29 -1.34 13.78
CA TYR A 164 12.34 0.08 14.10
C TYR A 164 11.26 0.52 15.09
N LYS A 165 10.48 -0.43 15.63
CA LYS A 165 9.37 -0.18 16.57
C LYS A 165 8.35 0.82 16.02
N ILE A 166 8.05 0.73 14.73
CA ILE A 166 7.07 1.59 14.06
C ILE A 166 5.69 1.03 14.38
N ARG A 167 4.89 1.82 15.12
CA ARG A 167 3.52 1.46 15.51
C ARG A 167 2.49 2.40 14.91
N SER A 168 2.91 3.61 14.55
CA SER A 168 2.04 4.65 14.01
C SER A 168 2.63 5.27 12.76
N ILE A 169 1.83 5.35 11.71
CA ILE A 169 2.22 6.01 10.45
C ILE A 169 1.24 7.13 10.12
N ALA A 170 1.71 8.15 9.42
CA ALA A 170 0.85 9.14 8.80
C ALA A 170 1.25 9.38 7.35
N MET A 171 0.28 9.68 6.49
CA MET A 171 0.49 9.94 5.07
C MET A 171 -0.50 10.97 4.55
N PRO A 172 -0.14 11.80 3.55
CA PRO A 172 -1.14 12.52 2.78
C PRO A 172 -1.93 11.53 1.91
N ILE A 173 -2.95 11.99 1.20
CA ILE A 173 -3.49 11.21 0.09
C ILE A 173 -2.41 11.17 -1.01
N LEU A 174 -1.67 10.06 -1.08
CA LEU A 174 -0.45 9.94 -1.88
C LEU A 174 -0.71 10.18 -3.36
N ALA A 175 0.27 10.75 -4.06
CA ALA A 175 0.23 11.03 -5.50
C ALA A 175 -0.92 11.94 -6.02
N THR A 176 -1.72 12.57 -5.15
CA THR A 176 -2.83 13.45 -5.60
C THR A 176 -2.46 14.94 -5.70
N GLY A 177 -1.21 15.30 -5.39
CA GLY A 177 -0.67 16.66 -5.53
C GLY A 177 -0.15 16.91 -6.94
N ASP A 178 1.14 17.25 -7.06
CA ASP A 178 1.81 17.52 -8.36
C ASP A 178 1.73 16.33 -9.35
N ALA A 179 1.54 15.10 -8.87
CA ALA A 179 1.33 13.92 -9.70
C ALA A 179 -0.12 13.77 -10.24
N MET A 180 -1.05 14.59 -9.75
CA MET A 180 -2.43 14.74 -10.24
C MET A 180 -3.28 13.47 -10.31
N PHE A 181 -2.98 12.43 -9.52
CA PHE A 181 -3.85 11.26 -9.45
C PHE A 181 -5.19 11.61 -8.77
N PRO A 182 -6.33 11.04 -9.24
CA PRO A 182 -7.62 11.30 -8.62
C PRO A 182 -7.67 10.85 -7.16
N ILE A 183 -8.15 11.72 -6.28
CA ILE A 183 -8.33 11.44 -4.83
C ILE A 183 -9.14 10.18 -4.61
N GLN A 184 -10.25 10.01 -5.33
CA GLN A 184 -11.09 8.81 -5.27
C GLN A 184 -10.26 7.54 -5.45
N LYS A 185 -9.47 7.48 -6.53
CA LYS A 185 -8.72 6.29 -6.91
C LYS A 185 -7.63 5.97 -5.88
N MET A 186 -6.85 6.97 -5.48
CA MET A 186 -5.77 6.77 -4.50
C MET A 186 -6.31 6.44 -3.10
N LEU A 187 -7.29 7.20 -2.61
CA LEU A 187 -7.82 6.99 -1.27
C LEU A 187 -8.53 5.64 -1.13
N SER A 188 -9.31 5.22 -2.14
CA SER A 188 -9.96 3.90 -2.13
C SER A 188 -8.94 2.78 -1.97
N VAL A 189 -7.85 2.78 -2.75
CA VAL A 189 -6.84 1.72 -2.66
C VAL A 189 -6.02 1.82 -1.37
N ILE A 190 -5.73 3.03 -0.88
CA ILE A 190 -5.06 3.22 0.42
C ILE A 190 -5.93 2.65 1.55
N LEU A 191 -7.23 2.95 1.57
CA LEU A 191 -8.15 2.45 2.59
C LEU A 191 -8.29 0.93 2.53
N GLU A 192 -8.51 0.38 1.34
CA GLU A 192 -8.59 -1.06 1.10
C GLU A 192 -7.32 -1.77 1.58
N SER A 193 -6.15 -1.28 1.15
CA SER A 193 -4.86 -1.84 1.58
C SER A 193 -4.65 -1.70 3.09
N SER A 194 -4.99 -0.55 3.68
CA SER A 194 -4.85 -0.32 5.12
C SER A 194 -5.72 -1.29 5.92
N ILE A 195 -7.00 -1.43 5.57
CA ILE A 195 -7.93 -2.36 6.20
C ILE A 195 -7.41 -3.79 6.09
N ASN A 196 -7.02 -4.20 4.88
CA ASN A 196 -6.55 -5.55 4.62
C ASN A 196 -5.29 -5.81 5.44
N TRP A 197 -4.23 -5.00 5.34
CA TRP A 197 -2.98 -5.25 6.05
C TRP A 197 -3.10 -5.19 7.57
N LEU A 198 -3.92 -4.30 8.12
CA LEU A 198 -4.21 -4.28 9.56
C LEU A 198 -4.99 -5.52 9.99
N LYS A 199 -5.88 -6.05 9.15
CA LYS A 199 -6.47 -7.38 9.36
C LYS A 199 -5.37 -8.43 9.29
N LEU A 200 -4.56 -8.50 8.22
CA LEU A 200 -3.47 -9.48 7.99
C LEU A 200 -2.44 -9.60 9.15
N GLY A 201 -2.43 -8.65 10.09
CA GLY A 201 -1.58 -8.68 11.27
C GLY A 201 -0.40 -7.73 11.20
N LEU A 202 -0.31 -6.85 10.19
CA LEU A 202 0.71 -5.80 10.12
C LEU A 202 0.74 -5.02 11.44
N ASP A 203 1.91 -4.95 12.08
CA ASP A 203 2.01 -4.60 13.49
C ASP A 203 2.00 -3.08 13.74
N LEU A 204 0.93 -2.43 13.29
CA LEU A 204 0.63 -1.01 13.47
C LEU A 204 -0.62 -0.84 14.34
N ASP A 205 -0.57 0.13 15.24
CA ASP A 205 -1.70 0.58 16.04
C ASP A 205 -2.55 1.60 15.29
N THR A 206 -1.91 2.51 14.55
CA THR A 206 -2.61 3.60 13.85
C THR A 206 -2.04 3.91 12.48
N ILE A 207 -2.92 4.02 11.48
CA ILE A 207 -2.64 4.62 10.17
C ILE A 207 -3.42 5.93 10.05
N LYS A 208 -2.73 7.06 9.92
CA LYS A 208 -3.35 8.38 9.74
C LYS A 208 -3.29 8.80 8.27
N ILE A 209 -4.44 9.05 7.66
CA ILE A 209 -4.55 9.56 6.28
C ILE A 209 -4.97 11.02 6.38
N VAL A 210 -4.14 11.93 5.87
CA VAL A 210 -4.31 13.38 6.10
C VAL A 210 -4.69 14.08 4.80
N ALA A 211 -5.91 14.62 4.77
CA ALA A 211 -6.36 15.55 3.75
C ALA A 211 -5.74 16.93 4.01
N TYR A 212 -5.14 17.53 3.00
CA TYR A 212 -4.37 18.77 3.19
C TYR A 212 -5.24 20.01 3.39
N ASN A 213 -6.46 20.04 2.83
CA ASN A 213 -7.36 21.19 2.95
C ASN A 213 -8.82 20.77 2.99
N GLU A 214 -9.70 21.74 3.28
CA GLU A 214 -11.14 21.50 3.48
C GLU A 214 -11.82 20.82 2.29
N GLN A 215 -11.44 21.19 1.06
CA GLN A 215 -12.00 20.59 -0.14
C GLN A 215 -11.60 19.11 -0.25
N GLN A 216 -10.31 18.82 -0.04
CA GLN A 216 -9.79 17.46 -0.01
C GLN A 216 -10.44 16.64 1.11
N ALA A 217 -10.63 17.25 2.28
CA ALA A 217 -11.24 16.64 3.46
C ALA A 217 -12.71 16.27 3.22
N LYS A 218 -13.50 17.15 2.58
CA LYS A 218 -14.89 16.85 2.20
C LYS A 218 -14.98 15.63 1.27
N THR A 219 -14.18 15.61 0.21
CA THR A 219 -14.13 14.47 -0.72
C THR A 219 -13.67 13.20 -0.02
N ALA A 220 -12.60 13.29 0.77
CA ALA A 220 -12.05 12.14 1.49
C ALA A 220 -13.05 11.56 2.50
N LYS A 221 -13.83 12.41 3.18
CA LYS A 221 -14.81 11.98 4.17
C LYS A 221 -15.95 11.17 3.57
N LEU A 222 -16.43 11.52 2.37
CA LEU A 222 -17.44 10.73 1.66
C LEU A 222 -16.94 9.31 1.38
N ILE A 223 -15.75 9.20 0.80
CA ILE A 223 -15.12 7.91 0.49
C ILE A 223 -14.87 7.11 1.77
N PHE A 224 -14.36 7.76 2.82
CA PHE A 224 -14.04 7.12 4.08
C PHE A 224 -15.28 6.55 4.77
N ASN A 225 -16.41 7.26 4.73
CA ASN A 225 -17.68 6.79 5.28
C ASN A 225 -18.16 5.50 4.60
N ASP A 226 -18.06 5.41 3.26
CA ASP A 226 -18.45 4.20 2.52
C ASP A 226 -17.66 2.96 3.00
N TYR A 227 -16.35 3.12 3.24
CA TYR A 227 -15.52 2.02 3.76
C TYR A 227 -15.84 1.71 5.23
N LYS A 228 -16.09 2.74 6.05
CA LYS A 228 -16.46 2.57 7.45
C LYS A 228 -17.78 1.80 7.60
N GLU A 229 -18.80 2.13 6.81
CA GLU A 229 -20.07 1.42 6.79
C GLU A 229 -19.90 -0.04 6.36
N LYS A 230 -19.12 -0.29 5.29
CA LYS A 230 -18.80 -1.66 4.85
C LYS A 230 -18.11 -2.48 5.95
N GLU A 231 -17.18 -1.90 6.67
CA GLU A 231 -16.47 -2.57 7.76
C GLU A 231 -17.37 -2.84 8.98
N GLN A 232 -18.28 -1.92 9.30
CA GLN A 232 -19.27 -2.13 10.36
C GLN A 232 -20.26 -3.24 9.99
N LEU A 233 -20.76 -3.27 8.75
CA LEU A 233 -21.67 -4.31 8.27
C LEU A 233 -21.05 -5.71 8.36
N LYS A 234 -19.77 -5.85 8.00
CA LYS A 234 -19.01 -7.11 8.12
C LYS A 234 -18.91 -7.63 9.56
N HIS A 235 -18.94 -6.75 10.57
CA HIS A 235 -18.80 -7.13 11.97
C HIS A 235 -20.12 -7.58 12.64
N THR A 236 -21.26 -7.24 12.04
CA THR A 236 -22.61 -7.61 12.54
C THR A 236 -23.07 -9.01 12.14
N HIS A 237 -22.31 -9.73 11.30
CA HIS A 237 -22.67 -11.06 10.81
C HIS A 237 -21.65 -12.14 11.20
N LYS A 238 -21.67 -12.52 12.48
CA LYS A 238 -21.16 -13.82 12.98
C LYS A 238 -22.24 -14.91 12.77
N ILE A 239 -22.64 -15.17 11.54
CA ILE A 239 -23.55 -16.27 11.17
C ILE A 239 -22.87 -17.10 10.07
N LYS A 240 -23.06 -18.42 10.08
CA LYS A 240 -22.66 -19.37 9.01
C LYS A 240 -22.68 -18.67 7.65
N ARG A 241 -21.51 -18.39 7.08
CA ARG A 241 -21.40 -17.74 5.77
C ARG A 241 -21.89 -18.71 4.70
N ASP A 242 -22.94 -18.34 3.99
CA ASP A 242 -23.21 -18.89 2.65
C ASP A 242 -22.18 -18.27 1.70
N PHE A 243 -21.05 -18.95 1.56
CA PHE A 243 -20.01 -18.53 0.62
C PHE A 243 -20.52 -18.64 -0.81
N LYS A 244 -20.25 -17.62 -1.62
CA LYS A 244 -20.58 -17.64 -3.05
C LYS A 244 -19.80 -18.72 -3.80
N TYR A 245 -18.58 -19.03 -3.37
CA TYR A 245 -17.73 -20.07 -3.94
C TYR A 245 -17.36 -21.14 -2.91
N ASP A 246 -17.26 -22.39 -3.36
CA ASP A 246 -16.67 -23.47 -2.57
C ASP A 246 -15.15 -23.38 -2.62
N TYR A 247 -14.59 -23.18 -3.81
CA TYR A 247 -13.14 -23.17 -4.01
C TYR A 247 -12.68 -21.94 -4.77
N PHE A 248 -11.52 -21.42 -4.41
CA PHE A 248 -10.75 -20.47 -5.20
C PHE A 248 -9.44 -21.15 -5.60
N ILE A 249 -9.02 -21.04 -6.87
CA ILE A 249 -7.73 -21.57 -7.33
C ILE A 249 -6.81 -20.40 -7.65
N SER A 250 -5.83 -20.18 -6.79
CA SER A 250 -4.73 -19.22 -6.97
C SER A 250 -3.57 -19.92 -7.67
N TYR A 251 -3.22 -19.47 -8.88
CA TYR A 251 -2.17 -20.08 -9.69
C TYR A 251 -1.53 -19.04 -10.63
N SER A 252 -0.30 -19.32 -11.07
CA SER A 252 0.31 -18.53 -12.15
C SER A 252 -0.27 -18.94 -13.49
N HIS A 253 -0.57 -17.99 -14.39
CA HIS A 253 -1.05 -18.30 -15.74
C HIS A 253 -0.12 -19.23 -16.55
N LYS A 254 1.16 -19.31 -16.18
CA LYS A 254 2.13 -20.26 -16.78
C LYS A 254 1.92 -21.72 -16.33
N ASN A 255 1.12 -21.95 -15.29
CA ASN A 255 0.73 -23.26 -14.77
C ASN A 255 -0.78 -23.49 -14.92
N SER A 256 -1.37 -22.99 -16.02
CA SER A 256 -2.82 -23.07 -16.24
C SER A 256 -3.32 -24.49 -16.47
N ASP A 257 -2.48 -25.37 -16.99
CA ASP A 257 -2.89 -26.73 -17.35
C ASP A 257 -3.07 -27.57 -16.09
N GLU A 258 -2.16 -27.47 -15.13
CA GLU A 258 -2.31 -28.12 -13.82
C GLU A 258 -3.47 -27.52 -13.02
N ALA A 259 -3.68 -26.21 -13.11
CA ALA A 259 -4.81 -25.55 -12.47
C ALA A 259 -6.16 -26.01 -13.05
N LYS A 260 -6.25 -26.25 -14.37
CA LYS A 260 -7.43 -26.84 -15.02
C LYS A 260 -7.67 -28.27 -14.58
N ILE A 261 -6.62 -29.07 -14.41
CA ILE A 261 -6.75 -30.44 -13.91
C ILE A 261 -7.35 -30.45 -12.50
N LEU A 262 -6.90 -29.55 -11.63
CA LEU A 262 -7.50 -29.37 -10.30
C LEU A 262 -8.96 -28.92 -10.40
N LEU A 263 -9.27 -27.93 -11.24
CA LEU A 263 -10.64 -27.47 -11.48
C LEU A 263 -11.56 -28.62 -11.91
N ASP A 264 -11.17 -29.37 -12.95
CA ASP A 264 -11.94 -30.48 -13.48
C ASP A 264 -12.19 -31.56 -12.42
N SER A 265 -11.20 -31.80 -11.55
CA SER A 265 -11.31 -32.73 -10.44
C SER A 265 -12.34 -32.28 -9.40
N LEU A 266 -12.33 -31.00 -9.04
CA LEU A 266 -13.30 -30.41 -8.10
C LEU A 266 -14.74 -30.44 -8.66
N LEU A 267 -14.91 -30.13 -9.94
CA LEU A 267 -16.21 -30.15 -10.61
C LEU A 267 -16.76 -31.57 -10.81
N LYS A 268 -15.89 -32.58 -10.95
CA LYS A 268 -16.31 -33.98 -11.01
C LYS A 268 -16.87 -34.52 -9.70
N LYS A 269 -16.42 -34.01 -8.54
CA LYS A 269 -16.93 -34.44 -7.22
C LYS A 269 -18.39 -34.03 -7.00
N SER A 270 -18.79 -32.84 -7.47
CA SER A 270 -20.18 -32.41 -7.43
C SER A 270 -20.47 -31.38 -8.51
N SER A 271 -21.56 -31.59 -9.24
CA SER A 271 -22.07 -30.64 -10.23
C SER A 271 -22.56 -29.32 -9.62
N SER A 272 -22.76 -29.26 -8.29
CA SER A 272 -23.12 -28.04 -7.57
C SER A 272 -21.91 -27.22 -7.09
N THR A 273 -20.69 -27.73 -7.25
CA THR A 273 -19.47 -27.06 -6.80
C THR A 273 -19.27 -25.74 -7.54
N LYS A 274 -19.14 -24.64 -6.80
CA LYS A 274 -18.85 -23.31 -7.34
C LYS A 274 -17.36 -23.01 -7.17
N VAL A 275 -16.60 -23.01 -8.26
CA VAL A 275 -15.19 -22.66 -8.24
C VAL A 275 -15.00 -21.27 -8.83
N PHE A 276 -14.28 -20.40 -8.12
CA PHE A 276 -13.71 -19.22 -8.74
C PHE A 276 -12.41 -19.63 -9.44
N PHE A 277 -12.48 -19.66 -10.77
CA PHE A 277 -11.38 -20.01 -11.66
C PHE A 277 -11.39 -19.04 -12.84
N ASP A 278 -10.23 -18.43 -13.10
CA ASP A 278 -9.88 -17.62 -14.27
C ASP A 278 -11.02 -16.85 -14.98
N LYS A 279 -11.02 -15.52 -14.88
CA LYS A 279 -11.73 -14.69 -15.86
C LYS A 279 -10.78 -14.32 -16.99
N ASN A 280 -10.68 -15.18 -17.99
CA ASN A 280 -10.16 -14.75 -19.28
C ASN A 280 -11.08 -13.65 -19.85
N SER A 281 -10.45 -12.56 -20.31
CA SER A 281 -10.97 -11.41 -21.08
C SER A 281 -11.44 -10.14 -20.32
N LEU A 282 -10.59 -9.11 -20.42
CA LEU A 282 -10.91 -7.66 -20.56
C LEU A 282 -11.45 -6.87 -19.35
N LYS A 283 -10.52 -6.29 -18.55
CA LYS A 283 -10.25 -4.84 -18.47
C LYS A 283 -9.14 -4.60 -17.42
N ALA A 284 -7.97 -4.16 -17.87
CA ALA A 284 -6.94 -3.66 -16.97
C ALA A 284 -7.51 -2.48 -16.14
N GLY A 285 -7.60 -2.64 -14.83
CA GLY A 285 -8.15 -1.63 -13.93
C GLY A 285 -8.54 -2.16 -12.54
N HIS A 286 -8.93 -1.26 -11.64
CA HIS A 286 -9.22 -1.55 -10.22
C HIS A 286 -10.43 -2.46 -10.00
N ALA A 287 -11.40 -2.49 -10.92
CA ALA A 287 -12.60 -3.29 -10.77
C ALA A 287 -12.32 -4.80 -10.72
N TRP A 288 -11.32 -5.28 -11.48
CA TRP A 288 -10.96 -6.70 -11.48
C TRP A 288 -10.26 -7.13 -10.18
N GLN A 289 -9.40 -6.28 -9.62
CA GLN A 289 -8.74 -6.57 -8.34
C GLN A 289 -9.76 -6.66 -7.20
N GLN A 290 -10.76 -5.78 -7.20
CA GLN A 290 -11.84 -5.82 -6.22
C GLN A 290 -12.64 -7.12 -6.33
N GLU A 291 -13.03 -7.54 -7.53
CA GLU A 291 -13.74 -8.82 -7.73
C GLU A 291 -12.91 -10.03 -7.27
N LEU A 292 -11.60 -10.00 -7.50
CA LEU A 292 -10.67 -11.05 -7.08
C LEU A 292 -10.60 -11.16 -5.55
N PHE A 293 -10.44 -10.02 -4.87
CA PHE A 293 -10.41 -9.99 -3.41
C PHE A 293 -11.76 -10.33 -2.78
N GLU A 294 -12.86 -9.89 -3.38
CA GLU A 294 -14.21 -10.29 -2.97
C GLU A 294 -14.40 -11.80 -3.11
N ALA A 295 -13.96 -12.41 -4.22
CA ALA A 295 -14.02 -13.86 -4.40
C ALA A 295 -13.12 -14.62 -3.42
N LEU A 296 -11.94 -14.08 -3.10
CA LEU A 296 -11.07 -14.63 -2.06
C LEU A 296 -11.68 -14.53 -0.67
N ASP A 297 -12.43 -13.48 -0.35
CA ASP A 297 -13.15 -13.35 0.93
C ASP A 297 -14.39 -14.26 0.98
N ASP A 298 -15.03 -14.49 -0.17
CA ASP A 298 -16.32 -15.16 -0.34
C ASP A 298 -16.19 -16.60 -0.92
N CYS A 299 -15.09 -17.28 -0.58
CA CYS A 299 -14.88 -18.70 -0.89
C CYS A 299 -14.62 -19.54 0.37
N LYS A 300 -15.04 -20.81 0.39
CA LYS A 300 -14.82 -21.72 1.55
C LYS A 300 -13.36 -22.10 1.70
N GLN A 301 -12.71 -22.52 0.61
CA GLN A 301 -11.32 -22.97 0.58
C GLN A 301 -10.54 -22.35 -0.59
N ILE A 302 -9.24 -22.15 -0.40
CA ILE A 302 -8.34 -21.52 -1.35
C ILE A 302 -7.16 -22.45 -1.63
N PHE A 303 -7.02 -22.90 -2.87
CA PHE A 303 -5.83 -23.58 -3.35
C PHE A 303 -4.78 -22.57 -3.75
N THR A 304 -3.54 -22.74 -3.29
CA THR A 304 -2.39 -21.95 -3.75
C THR A 304 -1.39 -22.87 -4.44
N LEU A 305 -1.27 -22.77 -5.76
CA LEU A 305 -0.41 -23.63 -6.57
C LEU A 305 1.01 -23.04 -6.64
N LEU A 306 1.84 -23.39 -5.67
CA LEU A 306 3.18 -22.83 -5.49
C LEU A 306 4.14 -23.35 -6.57
N SER A 307 4.71 -22.43 -7.33
CA SER A 307 5.73 -22.65 -8.37
C SER A 307 6.69 -21.46 -8.40
N PRO A 308 7.84 -21.54 -9.09
CA PRO A 308 8.69 -20.38 -9.34
C PRO A 308 7.90 -19.18 -9.93
N GLU A 309 7.03 -19.46 -10.90
CA GLU A 309 6.21 -18.46 -11.58
C GLU A 309 5.13 -17.86 -10.68
N TYR A 310 4.65 -18.63 -9.69
CA TYR A 310 3.75 -18.14 -8.66
C TYR A 310 4.44 -17.11 -7.76
N LEU A 311 5.70 -17.36 -7.37
CA LEU A 311 6.49 -16.45 -6.54
C LEU A 311 6.85 -15.15 -7.27
N ASP A 312 7.03 -15.22 -8.60
CA ASP A 312 7.29 -14.05 -9.43
C ASP A 312 6.03 -13.20 -9.64
N SER A 313 4.84 -13.78 -9.58
CA SER A 313 3.57 -13.08 -9.75
C SER A 313 3.18 -12.26 -8.52
N LYS A 314 3.08 -10.93 -8.70
CA LYS A 314 2.62 -10.01 -7.63
C LYS A 314 1.20 -10.35 -7.16
N VAL A 315 0.29 -10.60 -8.10
CA VAL A 315 -1.10 -10.98 -7.81
C VAL A 315 -1.13 -12.26 -6.98
N CYS A 316 -0.43 -13.32 -7.41
CA CYS A 316 -0.43 -14.59 -6.69
C CYS A 316 0.10 -14.44 -5.25
N LYS A 317 1.12 -13.60 -5.04
CA LYS A 317 1.60 -13.30 -3.68
C LYS A 317 0.56 -12.58 -2.82
N GLU A 318 -0.19 -11.65 -3.39
CA GLU A 318 -1.30 -10.97 -2.69
C GLU A 318 -2.41 -11.97 -2.32
N GLU A 319 -2.83 -12.81 -3.27
CA GLU A 319 -3.83 -13.87 -3.03
C GLU A 319 -3.36 -14.84 -1.92
N TYR A 320 -2.08 -15.24 -1.94
CA TYR A 320 -1.48 -16.08 -0.92
C TYR A 320 -1.54 -15.44 0.48
N HIS A 321 -1.20 -14.16 0.61
CA HIS A 321 -1.22 -13.47 1.90
C HIS A 321 -2.65 -13.36 2.44
N ILE A 322 -3.63 -13.13 1.57
CA ILE A 322 -5.06 -13.13 1.94
C ILE A 322 -5.48 -14.52 2.44
N ALA A 323 -5.15 -15.58 1.69
CA ALA A 323 -5.47 -16.96 2.06
C ALA A 323 -4.83 -17.35 3.40
N TYR A 324 -3.54 -17.05 3.57
CA TYR A 324 -2.79 -17.32 4.80
C TYR A 324 -3.37 -16.61 6.01
N TYR A 325 -3.82 -15.37 5.84
CA TYR A 325 -4.48 -14.66 6.92
C TYR A 325 -5.83 -15.25 7.29
N ARG A 326 -6.68 -15.55 6.29
CA ARG A 326 -7.98 -16.18 6.56
C ARG A 326 -7.80 -17.48 7.35
N GLN A 327 -6.78 -18.28 7.00
CA GLN A 327 -6.41 -19.49 7.73
C GLN A 327 -5.98 -19.22 9.18
N ARG A 328 -5.34 -18.09 9.49
CA ARG A 328 -4.89 -17.78 10.86
C ARG A 328 -6.00 -17.29 11.78
N GLU A 329 -7.06 -16.70 11.23
CA GLU A 329 -8.21 -16.18 11.99
C GLU A 329 -9.35 -17.19 12.15
N SER A 330 -9.17 -18.40 11.63
CA SER A 330 -10.21 -19.42 11.59
C SER A 330 -9.63 -20.76 12.01
N ASP A 331 -10.37 -21.50 12.84
CA ASP A 331 -10.05 -22.90 13.12
C ASP A 331 -10.39 -23.84 11.94
N LEU A 332 -11.01 -23.30 10.88
CA LEU A 332 -11.30 -24.04 9.66
C LEU A 332 -10.06 -24.11 8.76
N ASN A 333 -9.94 -25.21 8.02
CA ASN A 333 -8.96 -25.36 6.96
C ASN A 333 -9.42 -24.57 5.72
N ILE A 334 -8.98 -23.32 5.61
CA ILE A 334 -9.30 -22.38 4.53
C ILE A 334 -8.25 -22.43 3.43
N MET A 335 -6.97 -22.54 3.79
CA MET A 335 -5.88 -22.49 2.81
C MET A 335 -5.32 -23.90 2.57
N LEU A 336 -5.26 -24.28 1.30
CA LEU A 336 -4.67 -25.54 0.83
C LEU A 336 -3.48 -25.24 -0.07
N PRO A 337 -2.26 -25.10 0.49
CA PRO A 337 -1.06 -24.92 -0.30
C PRO A 337 -0.69 -26.21 -1.03
N VAL A 338 -0.49 -26.11 -2.33
CA VAL A 338 -0.06 -27.20 -3.20
C VAL A 338 1.31 -26.83 -3.74
N TYR A 339 2.35 -27.55 -3.33
CA TYR A 339 3.68 -27.32 -3.83
C TYR A 339 3.80 -27.98 -5.21
N LEU A 340 3.53 -27.21 -6.26
CA LEU A 340 3.34 -27.71 -7.63
C LEU A 340 4.66 -27.87 -8.40
N TYR A 341 5.61 -26.96 -8.22
CA TYR A 341 6.95 -27.05 -8.79
C TYR A 341 8.00 -26.61 -7.78
N SER A 342 9.17 -27.24 -7.80
CA SER A 342 10.27 -26.89 -6.90
C SER A 342 10.65 -25.41 -7.03
N ALA A 343 10.51 -24.66 -5.93
CA ALA A 343 10.71 -23.21 -5.88
C ALA A 343 11.42 -22.80 -4.59
N ASN A 344 12.21 -21.72 -4.61
CA ASN A 344 12.83 -21.18 -3.40
C ASN A 344 11.82 -20.40 -2.56
N LEU A 345 10.98 -21.12 -1.81
CA LEU A 345 9.94 -20.51 -0.97
C LEU A 345 10.56 -19.58 0.09
N PRO A 346 10.01 -18.37 0.29
CA PRO A 346 10.40 -17.51 1.41
C PRO A 346 10.02 -18.15 2.76
N THR A 347 10.67 -17.74 3.84
CA THR A 347 10.55 -18.37 5.17
C THR A 347 9.11 -18.53 5.63
N TYR A 348 8.26 -17.51 5.47
CA TYR A 348 6.86 -17.56 5.90
C TYR A 348 6.04 -18.62 5.15
N MET A 349 6.38 -18.94 3.90
CA MET A 349 5.72 -20.01 3.13
C MET A 349 6.21 -21.40 3.54
N LYS A 350 7.49 -21.52 3.93
CA LYS A 350 8.09 -22.78 4.41
C LYS A 350 7.52 -23.25 5.75
N MET A 351 6.96 -22.33 6.53
CA MET A 351 6.39 -22.62 7.86
C MET A 351 4.98 -23.21 7.79
N ILE A 352 4.37 -23.26 6.60
CA ILE A 352 3.00 -23.75 6.42
C ILE A 352 3.05 -25.15 5.82
N GLN A 353 2.16 -26.01 6.29
CA GLN A 353 2.02 -27.35 5.73
C GLN A 353 1.47 -27.26 4.29
N TYR A 354 2.12 -27.98 3.38
CA TYR A 354 1.73 -28.05 1.96
C TYR A 354 1.51 -29.49 1.52
N HIS A 355 0.71 -29.66 0.47
CA HIS A 355 0.57 -30.90 -0.27
C HIS A 355 1.63 -30.94 -1.37
N ASP A 356 2.52 -31.93 -1.30
CA ASP A 356 3.64 -32.07 -2.23
C ASP A 356 3.18 -32.69 -3.56
N CYS A 357 2.94 -31.84 -4.56
CA CYS A 357 2.60 -32.22 -5.93
C CYS A 357 3.70 -31.79 -6.91
N ARG A 358 4.95 -31.72 -6.43
CA ARG A 358 6.06 -31.13 -7.19
C ARG A 358 6.29 -31.83 -8.52
N GLU A 359 6.78 -31.04 -9.47
CA GLU A 359 7.06 -31.44 -10.84
C GLU A 359 5.78 -31.85 -11.60
N GLY A 360 4.68 -31.15 -11.30
CA GLY A 360 3.41 -31.35 -12.01
C GLY A 360 2.83 -32.75 -11.80
N ALA A 361 3.00 -33.34 -10.61
CA ALA A 361 2.49 -34.67 -10.29
C ALA A 361 0.95 -34.69 -10.23
N THR A 362 0.32 -34.83 -11.40
CA THR A 362 -1.14 -34.73 -11.57
C THR A 362 -1.92 -35.80 -10.81
N ASP A 363 -1.37 -37.00 -10.66
CA ASP A 363 -1.90 -38.07 -9.80
C ASP A 363 -2.11 -37.58 -8.36
N LYS A 364 -1.16 -36.83 -7.82
CA LYS A 364 -1.25 -36.27 -6.46
C LYS A 364 -2.27 -35.14 -6.34
N LEU A 365 -2.53 -34.41 -7.43
CA LEU A 365 -3.63 -33.42 -7.46
C LEU A 365 -5.00 -34.13 -7.38
N PHE A 366 -5.16 -35.27 -8.04
CA PHE A 366 -6.38 -36.08 -7.91
C PHE A 366 -6.53 -36.63 -6.50
N ASP A 367 -5.45 -37.16 -5.91
CA ASP A 367 -5.45 -37.69 -4.54
C ASP A 367 -5.79 -36.60 -3.51
N LEU A 368 -5.29 -35.38 -3.71
CA LEU A 368 -5.63 -34.22 -2.89
C LEU A 368 -7.14 -34.00 -2.86
N VAL A 369 -7.78 -33.94 -4.04
CA VAL A 369 -9.24 -33.74 -4.14
C VAL A 369 -10.02 -34.92 -3.60
N ASN A 370 -9.54 -36.15 -3.76
CA ASN A 370 -10.26 -37.33 -3.30
C ASN A 370 -10.22 -37.52 -1.78
N ASN A 371 -9.09 -37.20 -1.15
CA ASN A 371 -8.82 -37.50 0.26
C ASN A 371 -9.11 -36.34 1.22
N HIS A 372 -9.07 -35.09 0.76
CA HIS A 372 -9.15 -33.90 1.62
C HIS A 372 -10.40 -33.04 1.40
N ILE A 373 -11.20 -33.37 0.40
CA ILE A 373 -12.41 -32.65 -0.02
C ILE A 373 -13.54 -33.66 -0.16
#